data_AF-A0A8T7CNJ4-F1
#
_entry.id   AF-A0A8T7CNJ4-F1
#
_cell.length_a   1.000
_cell.length_b   1.000
_cell.length_c   1.000
_cell.angle_alpha   90.00
_cell.angle_beta   90.00
_cell.angle_gamma   90.00
#
_symmetry.space_group_name_H-M   'P 1'
#
loop_
_entity.id
_entity.type
_entity.pdbx_description
1 polymer ?
#
loop_
_entity_poly.entity_id
_entity_poly.type
_entity_poly.pdbx_seq_one_letter_code
_entity_poly.pdbx_strand_id
1 'polypeptide(L)'
;NDVVDAFARSIDDAETFGTSLQLGGPDVYSMREIVNLIGKAAGVNRRIIALPDALARMQAFVMDFVPGKPFSTDNYLSLTVNSICDSNGFDTLGIQPASAATMIPRILQRTNSRGRLDDYRRRPAT
;
A
#
# COMPACT_ATOMS: atom_id res chain seq x y z
N ASN A 1 8.90 8.58 -6.28
CA ASN A 1 9.89 8.07 -5.31
C ASN A 1 9.81 8.92 -4.06
N ASP A 2 8.61 9.35 -3.70
CA ASP A 2 8.45 10.65 -3.05
C ASP A 2 8.90 10.57 -1.59
N VAL A 3 8.64 9.43 -0.95
CA VAL A 3 9.15 9.10 0.39
C VAL A 3 10.68 9.10 0.45
N VAL A 4 11.36 8.59 -0.60
CA VAL A 4 12.84 8.60 -0.65
C VAL A 4 13.35 10.04 -0.77
N ASP A 5 12.68 10.85 -1.60
CA ASP A 5 13.02 12.26 -1.75
C ASP A 5 12.78 13.02 -0.43
N ALA A 6 11.75 12.67 0.33
CA ALA A 6 11.50 13.23 1.66
C ALA A 6 12.62 12.89 2.65
N PHE A 7 13.04 11.62 2.71
CA PHE A 7 14.19 11.23 3.52
C PHE A 7 15.45 12.01 3.13
N ALA A 8 15.75 12.12 1.83
CA ALA A 8 16.92 12.85 1.35
C ALA A 8 16.88 14.33 1.76
N ARG A 9 15.74 15.01 1.59
CA ARG A 9 15.60 16.43 1.95
C ARG A 9 15.63 16.68 3.45
N SER A 10 15.08 15.78 4.26
CA SER A 10 15.08 15.91 5.72
C SER A 10 16.47 15.88 6.35
N ILE A 11 17.49 15.36 5.65
CA ILE A 11 18.87 15.32 6.19
C ILE A 11 19.46 16.72 6.27
N ASP A 12 19.20 17.57 5.28
CA ASP A 12 19.76 18.92 5.17
C ASP A 12 18.83 20.01 5.72
N ASP A 13 17.60 19.64 6.11
CA ASP A 13 16.59 20.56 6.64
C ASP A 13 16.51 20.49 8.17
N ALA A 14 17.14 21.47 8.82
CA ALA A 14 17.18 21.59 10.27
C ALA A 14 15.80 21.75 10.93
N GLU A 15 14.78 22.21 10.20
CA GLU A 15 13.42 22.34 10.73
C GLU A 15 12.77 20.96 10.97
N THR A 16 13.25 19.93 10.29
CA THR A 16 12.74 18.56 10.43
C THR A 16 13.33 17.81 11.61
N PHE A 17 14.41 18.32 12.23
CA PHE A 17 15.15 17.60 13.25
C PHE A 17 14.33 17.43 14.53
N GLY A 18 14.24 16.18 15.02
CA GLY A 18 13.47 15.85 16.21
C GLY A 18 11.94 15.90 16.01
N THR A 19 11.48 16.06 14.77
CA THR A 19 10.04 16.08 14.43
C THR A 19 9.58 14.74 13.86
N SER A 20 8.28 14.50 13.87
CA SER A 20 7.64 13.38 13.17
C SER A 20 6.87 13.92 11.97
N LEU A 21 7.28 13.50 10.77
CA LEU A 21 6.64 13.89 9.52
C LEU A 21 5.70 12.77 9.07
N GLN A 22 4.42 13.11 8.90
CA GLN A 22 3.45 12.20 8.30
C GLN A 22 3.56 12.31 6.78
N LEU A 23 3.70 11.19 6.07
CA LEU A 23 3.87 11.18 4.61
C LEU A 23 2.67 10.52 3.93
N GLY A 24 1.79 11.35 3.37
CA GLY A 24 0.56 10.93 2.71
C GLY A 24 0.56 11.22 1.22
N GLY A 25 -0.15 10.41 0.44
CA GLY A 25 -0.45 10.76 -0.96
C GLY A 25 -1.35 12.00 -1.05
N PRO A 26 -1.54 12.55 -2.27
CA PRO A 26 -2.39 13.73 -2.47
C PRO A 26 -3.89 13.45 -2.31
N ASP A 27 -4.29 12.17 -2.34
CA ASP A 27 -5.68 11.73 -2.32
C ASP A 27 -5.94 10.84 -1.10
N VAL A 28 -7.11 11.00 -0.47
CA VAL A 28 -7.60 10.10 0.59
C VAL A 28 -8.57 9.10 -0.02
N TYR A 29 -8.39 7.81 0.29
CA TYR A 29 -9.23 6.73 -0.22
C TYR A 29 -9.77 5.85 0.90
N SER A 30 -11.02 5.43 0.75
CA SER A 30 -11.55 4.27 1.49
C SER A 30 -10.93 2.97 0.98
N MET A 31 -10.96 1.93 1.82
CA MET A 31 -10.49 0.59 1.44
C MET A 31 -11.19 0.05 0.18
N ARG A 32 -12.50 0.33 0.03
CA ARG A 32 -13.26 -0.07 -1.17
C ARG A 32 -12.74 0.61 -2.42
N GLU A 33 -12.39 1.89 -2.35
CA GLU A 33 -11.84 2.64 -3.49
C GLU A 33 -10.46 2.12 -3.89
N ILE A 34 -9.60 1.82 -2.92
CA ILE A 34 -8.28 1.22 -3.17
C ILE A 34 -8.43 -0.11 -3.91
N VAL A 35 -9.31 -1.00 -3.42
CA VAL A 35 -9.56 -2.31 -4.08
C VAL A 35 -10.13 -2.11 -5.49
N ASN A 36 -11.02 -1.14 -5.69
CA ASN A 36 -11.54 -0.81 -7.02
C ASN A 36 -10.44 -0.29 -7.97
N LEU A 37 -9.55 0.59 -7.50
CA LEU A 37 -8.44 1.12 -8.29
C LEU A 37 -7.51 -0.01 -8.75
N ILE A 38 -7.17 -0.93 -7.83
CA ILE A 38 -6.34 -2.10 -8.12
C ILE A 38 -7.04 -3.03 -9.11
N GLY A 39 -8.33 -3.34 -8.88
CA GLY A 39 -9.11 -4.21 -9.77
C GLY A 39 -9.19 -3.67 -11.21
N LYS A 40 -9.47 -2.36 -11.35
CA LYS A 40 -9.46 -1.67 -12.65
C LYS A 40 -8.09 -1.74 -13.32
N ALA A 41 -7.02 -1.43 -12.59
CA ALA A 41 -5.66 -1.45 -13.10
C ALA A 41 -5.17 -2.87 -13.46
N ALA A 42 -5.65 -3.90 -12.76
CA ALA A 42 -5.37 -5.31 -13.05
C ALA A 42 -6.24 -5.88 -14.18
N GLY A 43 -7.23 -5.15 -14.68
CA GLY A 43 -8.20 -5.64 -15.67
C GLY A 43 -9.17 -6.69 -15.13
N VAL A 44 -9.37 -6.75 -13.81
CA VAL A 44 -10.23 -7.74 -13.17
C VAL A 44 -11.53 -7.08 -12.70
N ASN A 45 -12.65 -7.51 -13.27
CA ASN A 45 -13.98 -7.04 -12.86
C ASN A 45 -14.59 -8.00 -11.84
N ARG A 46 -14.49 -7.68 -10.54
CA ARG A 46 -15.11 -8.44 -9.44
C ARG A 46 -16.03 -7.54 -8.62
N ARG A 47 -17.17 -8.08 -8.19
CA ARG A 47 -18.04 -7.42 -7.23
C ARG A 47 -17.36 -7.38 -5.87
N ILE A 48 -17.29 -6.18 -5.27
CA ILE A 48 -16.74 -5.97 -3.93
C ILE A 48 -17.90 -5.98 -2.94
N ILE A 49 -17.94 -7.02 -2.10
CA ILE A 49 -18.95 -7.17 -1.04
C ILE A 49 -18.25 -6.90 0.29
N ALA A 50 -18.86 -6.07 1.14
CA ALA A 50 -18.34 -5.82 2.47
C ALA A 50 -18.52 -7.06 3.34
N LEU A 51 -17.46 -7.44 4.06
CA LEU A 51 -17.52 -8.49 5.06
C LEU A 51 -17.88 -7.87 6.41
N PRO A 52 -18.89 -8.36 7.14
CA PRO A 52 -19.18 -7.92 8.50
C PRO A 52 -18.00 -8.12 9.44
N ASP A 53 -17.78 -7.17 10.36
CA ASP A 53 -16.61 -7.15 11.27
C ASP A 53 -16.42 -8.45 12.06
N ALA A 54 -17.52 -9.05 12.54
CA ALA A 54 -17.46 -10.31 13.28
C ALA A 54 -16.87 -11.45 12.44
N LEU A 55 -17.21 -11.52 11.15
CA LEU A 55 -16.69 -12.51 10.22
C LEU A 55 -15.25 -12.19 9.83
N ALA A 56 -14.93 -10.91 9.61
CA ALA A 56 -13.56 -10.48 9.31
C ALA A 56 -12.58 -10.80 10.45
N ARG A 57 -13.00 -10.57 11.70
CA ARG A 57 -12.22 -10.92 12.89
C ARG A 57 -12.01 -12.42 13.04
N MET A 58 -13.06 -13.23 12.80
CA MET A 58 -12.95 -14.68 12.82
C MET A 58 -11.98 -15.19 11.74
N GLN A 59 -12.10 -14.64 10.52
CA GLN A 59 -11.19 -14.97 9.41
C GLN A 59 -9.74 -14.69 9.78
N ALA A 60 -9.46 -13.50 10.33
CA ALA A 60 -8.11 -13.10 10.74
C ALA A 60 -7.53 -14.03 11.82
N PHE A 61 -8.35 -14.39 12.82
CA PHE A 61 -7.94 -15.34 13.87
C PHE A 61 -7.57 -16.71 13.32
N VAL A 62 -8.37 -17.27 12.41
CA VAL A 62 -8.05 -18.56 11.77
C VAL A 62 -6.77 -18.45 10.93
N MET A 63 -6.59 -17.33 10.23
CA MET A 63 -5.44 -17.09 9.36
C MET A 63 -4.12 -16.85 10.10
N ASP A 64 -4.14 -16.54 11.40
CA ASP A 64 -2.92 -16.46 12.23
C ASP A 64 -2.19 -17.80 12.34
N PHE A 65 -2.91 -18.92 12.16
CA PHE A 65 -2.34 -20.27 12.22
C PHE A 65 -1.89 -20.80 10.86
N VAL A 66 -2.18 -20.09 9.77
CA VAL A 66 -1.77 -20.48 8.42
C VAL A 66 -0.30 -20.09 8.22
N PRO A 67 0.57 -21.00 7.72
CA PRO A 67 1.96 -20.66 7.41
C PRO A 67 2.05 -19.42 6.52
N GLY A 68 2.86 -18.45 6.93
CA GLY A 68 3.01 -17.16 6.22
C GLY A 68 1.94 -16.11 6.54
N LYS A 69 0.93 -16.42 7.37
CA LYS A 69 -0.08 -15.48 7.91
C LYS A 69 -0.65 -14.52 6.85
N PRO A 70 -1.34 -15.03 5.82
CA PRO A 70 -1.74 -14.24 4.65
C PRO A 70 -2.64 -13.04 5.01
N PHE A 71 -3.40 -13.11 6.10
CA PHE A 71 -4.16 -12.00 6.66
C PHE A 71 -4.30 -12.19 8.17
N SER A 72 -3.40 -11.59 8.94
CA SER A 72 -3.30 -11.78 10.40
C SER A 72 -4.30 -10.94 11.19
N THR A 73 -4.48 -11.25 12.48
CA THR A 73 -5.26 -10.38 13.40
C THR A 73 -4.68 -8.97 13.47
N ASP A 74 -3.36 -8.81 13.39
CA ASP A 74 -2.70 -7.50 13.35
C ASP A 74 -3.06 -6.69 12.08
N ASN A 75 -3.10 -7.36 10.92
CA ASN A 75 -3.57 -6.72 9.68
C ASN A 75 -5.05 -6.32 9.78
N TYR A 76 -5.89 -7.16 10.38
CA TYR A 76 -7.28 -6.80 10.62
C TYR A 76 -7.38 -5.56 11.50
N LEU A 77 -6.68 -5.51 12.63
CA LEU A 77 -6.72 -4.38 13.56
C LEU A 77 -6.22 -3.09 12.91
N SER A 78 -5.15 -3.13 12.13
CA SER A 78 -4.66 -1.93 11.43
C SER A 78 -5.66 -1.38 10.41
N LEU A 79 -6.47 -2.24 9.77
CA LEU A 79 -7.54 -1.79 8.86
C LEU A 79 -8.72 -1.14 9.59
N THR A 80 -8.87 -1.33 10.90
CA THR A 80 -9.91 -0.64 11.69
C THR A 80 -9.54 0.81 12.03
N VAL A 81 -8.29 1.20 11.78
CA VAL A 81 -7.77 2.54 12.05
C VAL A 81 -7.54 3.26 10.72
N ASN A 82 -7.97 4.53 10.63
CA ASN A 82 -7.71 5.34 9.44
C ASN A 82 -6.22 5.65 9.32
N SER A 83 -5.60 5.25 8.21
CA SER A 83 -4.23 5.62 7.84
C SER A 83 -4.26 6.85 6.93
N ILE A 84 -4.55 8.01 7.54
CA ILE A 84 -4.59 9.32 6.86
C ILE A 84 -3.62 10.29 7.53
N CYS A 85 -3.20 11.32 6.82
CA CYS A 85 -2.36 12.37 7.38
C CYS A 85 -3.19 13.58 7.78
N ASP A 86 -2.96 14.10 8.99
CA ASP A 86 -3.58 15.36 9.45
C ASP A 86 -2.84 16.57 8.87
N SER A 87 -1.51 16.48 8.80
CA SER A 87 -0.62 17.43 8.13
C SER A 87 0.39 16.65 7.30
N ASN A 88 0.54 17.03 6.03
CA ASN A 88 1.42 16.30 5.14
C ASN A 88 2.83 16.89 5.17
N GLY A 89 3.80 16.12 5.66
CA GLY A 89 5.21 16.52 5.70
C GLY A 89 5.81 16.77 4.32
N PHE A 90 5.17 16.28 3.25
CA PHE A 90 5.56 16.64 1.88
C PHE A 90 5.40 18.14 1.59
N ASP A 91 4.44 18.82 2.22
CA ASP A 91 4.23 20.26 2.03
C ASP A 91 5.42 21.06 2.58
N THR A 92 5.86 20.72 3.81
CA THR A 92 7.05 21.31 4.44
C THR A 92 8.31 21.08 3.59
N LEU A 93 8.44 19.87 3.03
CA LEU A 93 9.61 19.49 2.23
C LEU A 93 9.53 19.99 0.78
N GLY A 94 8.47 20.68 0.37
CA GLY A 94 8.26 21.15 -1.01
C GLY A 94 8.19 20.01 -2.03
N ILE A 95 7.62 18.87 -1.65
CA ILE A 95 7.45 17.68 -2.50
C ILE A 95 5.98 17.60 -2.90
N GLN A 96 5.72 17.38 -4.19
CA GLN A 96 4.37 17.04 -4.65
C GLN A 96 4.25 15.51 -4.76
N PRO A 97 3.48 14.85 -3.87
CA PRO A 97 3.36 13.40 -3.89
C PRO A 97 2.55 12.93 -5.10
N ALA A 98 2.95 11.81 -5.68
CA ALA A 98 2.25 11.20 -6.79
C ALA A 98 0.95 10.51 -6.32
N SER A 99 -0.13 10.71 -7.08
CA SER A 99 -1.40 10.03 -6.83
C SER A 99 -1.28 8.51 -6.99
N ALA A 100 -1.87 7.76 -6.03
CA ALA A 100 -1.92 6.31 -6.08
C ALA A 100 -2.62 5.80 -7.35
N ALA A 101 -3.68 6.49 -7.82
CA ALA A 101 -4.38 6.12 -9.04
C ALA A 101 -3.47 6.12 -10.28
N THR A 102 -2.47 7.02 -10.32
CA THR A 102 -1.47 7.10 -11.39
C THR A 102 -0.37 6.04 -11.23
N MET A 103 0.00 5.72 -9.99
CA MET A 103 1.10 4.81 -9.69
C MET A 103 0.72 3.32 -9.72
N ILE A 104 -0.49 2.96 -9.29
CA ILE A 104 -0.95 1.56 -9.20
C ILE A 104 -0.77 0.79 -10.53
N PRO A 105 -1.20 1.31 -11.71
CA PRO A 105 -0.99 0.61 -12.98
C PRO A 105 0.48 0.31 -13.26
N ARG A 106 1.38 1.26 -12.97
CA ARG A 106 2.84 1.09 -13.18
C ARG A 106 3.42 0.03 -12.24
N ILE A 107 2.97 0.01 -10.99
CA ILE A 107 3.39 -0.98 -9.99
C ILE A 107 2.97 -2.39 -10.42
N LEU A 108 1.71 -2.56 -10.83
CA LEU A 108 1.19 -3.87 -11.25
C LEU A 108 1.87 -4.39 -12.52
N GLN A 109 2.18 -3.52 -13.49
CA GLN A 109 2.97 -3.91 -14.67
C GLN A 109 4.37 -4.43 -14.29
N ARG A 110 5.03 -3.78 -13.33
CA ARG A 110 6.36 -4.21 -12.84
C ARG A 110 6.30 -5.55 -12.09
N THR A 111 5.24 -5.80 -11.33
CA THR A 111 5.04 -7.08 -10.65
C THR A 111 4.80 -8.20 -11.66
N ASN A 112 3.98 -7.97 -12.68
CA ASN A 112 3.72 -8.96 -13.74
C ASN A 112 4.97 -9.28 -14.56
N SER A 113 5.81 -8.28 -14.88
CA SER A 113 7.04 -8.51 -15.63
C SER A 113 8.09 -9.28 -14.82
N ARG A 114 8.21 -9.00 -13.52
CA ARG A 114 9.06 -9.77 -12.59
C ARG A 114 8.56 -11.21 -12.40
N GLY A 115 7.26 -11.41 -12.24
CA GLY A 115 6.67 -12.74 -12.14
C GLY A 115 6.96 -13.61 -13.36
N ARG A 116 6.86 -13.04 -14.58
CA ARG A 116 7.30 -13.72 -15.81
C ARG A 116 8.78 -14.09 -15.78
N LEU A 117 9.65 -13.21 -15.28
CA LEU A 117 11.08 -13.46 -15.18
C LEU A 117 11.41 -14.56 -14.16
N ASP A 118 10.72 -14.56 -13.02
CA ASP A 118 10.88 -15.58 -11.98
C ASP A 118 10.38 -16.95 -12.43
N ASP A 119 9.32 -17.01 -13.26
CA ASP A 119 8.90 -18.24 -13.93
C ASP A 119 9.99 -18.80 -14.87
N TYR A 120 10.73 -17.94 -15.57
CA TYR A 120 11.88 -18.39 -16.39
C TYR A 120 13.05 -18.89 -15.53
N ARG A 121 13.29 -18.31 -14.34
CA ARG A 121 14.34 -18.77 -13.41
C ARG A 121 14.00 -20.10 -12.72
N ARG A 122 12.71 -20.38 -12.52
CA ARG A 122 12.23 -21.63 -11.92
C ARG A 122 12.26 -22.81 -12.89
N ARG A 123 12.41 -22.57 -14.20
CA ARG A 123 12.62 -23.64 -15.18
C ARG A 123 14.12 -24.00 -15.19
N PRO A 124 14.52 -25.20 -14.75
CA PRO A 124 15.88 -25.65 -15.00
C PRO A 124 16.11 -25.66 -16.51
N ALA A 125 17.24 -25.13 -16.96
CA ALA A 125 17.64 -25.21 -18.36
C ALA A 125 17.72 -26.69 -18.73
N THR A 126 16.75 -27.15 -19.52
CA THR A 126 16.74 -28.48 -20.14
C THR A 126 17.70 -28.54 -21.29
#